data_AF-A0A1Y3BQB1-F1
#
_entry.id   AF-A0A1Y3BQB1-F1
#
_cell.length_a   1.000
_cell.length_b   1.000
_cell.length_c   1.000
_cell.angle_alpha   90.00
_cell.angle_beta   90.00
_cell.angle_gamma   90.00
#
_symmetry.space_group_name_H-M   'P 1'
#
loop_
_entity.id
_entity.type
_entity.pdbx_description
1 polymer ?
#
loop_
_entity_poly.entity_id
_entity_poly.type
_entity_poly.pdbx_seq_one_letter_code
_entity_poly.pdbx_strand_id
1 'polypeptide(L)'
;MHPTTLILLSCIVISLAITVIGDNYHDWPVPPKSPNFRQEYDQLLFGFVEDNIYRSERKMILLADHYEQYLKSMTYEISEFILEEVHNEITILEHTQNSTKEYFQSRDDWSPLESYIGEKMQDEVYLLLKYFRRLRNAIERSQPSTPTNEPPTDRPTTTWA
;
A
#
# COMPACT_ATOMS: atom_id res chain seq x y z
N MET A 1 32.61 -2.98 -2.69
CA MET A 1 31.83 -2.06 -3.56
C MET A 1 31.57 -0.80 -2.77
N HIS A 2 31.89 0.38 -3.31
CA HIS A 2 31.76 1.65 -2.58
C HIS A 2 30.29 2.09 -2.47
N PRO A 3 29.85 2.65 -1.33
CA PRO A 3 28.47 3.09 -1.11
C PRO A 3 28.01 4.18 -2.09
N THR A 4 28.95 4.92 -2.68
CA THR A 4 28.66 5.94 -3.70
C THR A 4 28.18 5.36 -5.02
N THR A 5 28.55 4.12 -5.37
CA THR A 5 28.15 3.49 -6.64
C THR A 5 26.71 2.96 -6.59
N LEU A 6 26.24 2.53 -5.40
CA LEU A 6 24.87 2.08 -5.16
C LEU A 6 23.86 3.25 -5.20
N ILE A 7 24.24 4.41 -4.67
CA ILE A 7 23.40 5.63 -4.68
C ILE A 7 23.24 6.18 -6.10
N LEU A 8 24.29 6.13 -6.91
CA LEU A 8 24.22 6.58 -8.30
C LEU A 8 23.33 5.66 -9.16
N LEU A 9 23.40 4.35 -8.94
CA LEU A 9 22.52 3.38 -9.60
C LEU A 9 21.06 3.54 -9.16
N SER A 10 20.78 3.81 -7.88
CA SER A 10 19.39 4.04 -7.43
C SER A 10 18.80 5.32 -8.02
N CYS A 11 19.56 6.41 -8.11
CA CYS A 11 19.09 7.66 -8.74
C CYS A 11 18.81 7.50 -10.24
N ILE A 12 19.62 6.70 -10.96
CA ILE A 12 19.41 6.42 -12.39
C ILE A 12 18.17 5.56 -12.62
N VAL A 13 17.95 4.53 -11.78
CA VAL A 13 16.76 3.67 -11.87
C VAL A 13 15.48 4.44 -11.53
N ILE A 14 15.51 5.32 -10.53
CA ILE A 14 14.36 6.18 -10.19
C ILE A 14 14.08 7.18 -11.33
N SER A 15 15.11 7.76 -11.93
CA SER A 15 14.94 8.69 -13.05
C SER A 15 14.41 8.00 -14.31
N LEU A 16 14.85 6.75 -14.59
CA LEU A 16 14.31 5.93 -15.67
C LEU A 16 12.87 5.48 -15.42
N ALA A 17 12.51 5.17 -14.18
CA ALA A 17 11.12 4.87 -13.83
C ALA A 17 10.22 6.09 -14.04
N ILE A 18 10.69 7.30 -13.68
CA ILE A 18 9.94 8.54 -13.91
C ILE A 18 9.81 8.87 -15.39
N THR A 19 10.82 8.63 -16.24
CA THR A 19 10.70 8.86 -17.69
C THR A 19 9.87 7.79 -18.41
N VAL A 20 9.97 6.51 -18.02
CA VAL A 20 9.12 5.44 -18.61
C VAL A 20 7.65 5.60 -18.19
N ILE A 21 7.41 6.14 -17.00
CA ILE A 21 6.07 6.52 -16.53
C ILE A 21 5.63 7.82 -17.23
N GLY A 22 6.50 8.82 -17.34
CA GLY A 22 6.23 10.14 -17.93
C GLY A 22 5.96 10.13 -19.45
N ASP A 23 6.68 9.32 -20.22
CA ASP A 23 6.49 9.22 -21.67
C ASP A 23 5.16 8.54 -22.06
N ASN A 24 4.58 7.73 -21.16
CA ASN A 24 3.25 7.12 -21.37
C ASN A 24 2.08 8.00 -20.91
N TYR A 25 2.33 9.16 -20.27
CA TYR A 25 1.25 10.07 -19.83
C TYR A 25 0.75 11.01 -20.93
N HIS A 26 1.48 11.16 -22.04
CA HIS A 26 1.05 12.03 -23.15
C HIS A 26 -0.15 11.49 -23.93
N ASP A 27 -0.41 10.18 -23.87
CA ASP A 27 -1.52 9.52 -24.57
C ASP A 27 -2.65 9.05 -23.64
N TRP A 28 -2.63 9.45 -22.36
CA TRP A 28 -3.80 9.21 -21.50
C TRP A 28 -4.96 10.03 -22.06
N PRO A 29 -6.07 9.40 -22.51
CA PRO A 29 -7.19 10.15 -23.05
C PRO A 29 -7.67 11.10 -21.96
N VAL A 30 -7.54 12.41 -22.18
CA VAL A 30 -8.10 13.40 -21.28
C VAL A 30 -9.59 13.10 -21.22
N PRO A 31 -10.11 12.61 -20.08
CA PRO A 31 -11.50 12.22 -20.01
C PRO A 31 -12.34 13.46 -20.33
N PRO A 32 -13.41 13.33 -21.15
CA PRO A 32 -14.25 14.47 -21.50
C PRO A 32 -14.69 15.19 -20.23
N LYS A 33 -14.71 16.54 -20.27
CA LYS A 33 -14.99 17.37 -19.10
C LYS A 33 -16.25 16.90 -18.38
N SER A 34 -16.07 16.41 -17.16
CA SER A 34 -17.16 15.91 -16.33
C SER A 34 -18.04 17.07 -15.89
N PRO A 35 -19.39 16.93 -15.93
CA PRO A 35 -20.26 17.94 -15.35
C PRO A 35 -20.08 18.03 -13.82
N ASN A 36 -19.39 17.07 -13.20
CA ASN A 36 -19.22 16.98 -11.76
C ASN A 36 -18.11 17.88 -11.22
N PHE A 37 -17.18 18.34 -12.07
CA PHE A 37 -16.02 19.13 -11.65
C PHE A 37 -15.92 20.42 -12.46
N ARG A 38 -15.76 21.54 -11.75
CA ARG A 38 -15.55 22.84 -12.40
C ARG A 38 -14.13 22.98 -12.94
N GLN A 39 -13.15 22.40 -12.24
CA GLN A 39 -11.74 22.39 -12.66
C GLN A 39 -11.35 21.03 -13.25
N GLU A 40 -10.60 21.05 -14.35
CA GLU A 40 -10.16 19.82 -15.05
C GLU A 40 -9.14 19.02 -14.24
N TYR A 41 -8.30 19.72 -13.46
CA TYR A 41 -7.36 19.06 -12.57
C TYR A 41 -8.06 18.25 -11.46
N ASP A 42 -9.17 18.75 -10.93
CA ASP A 42 -9.98 18.01 -9.95
C ASP A 42 -10.47 16.69 -10.57
N GLN A 43 -11.03 16.75 -11.78
CA GLN A 43 -11.49 15.56 -12.48
C GLN A 43 -10.37 14.51 -12.65
N LEU A 44 -9.16 14.93 -13.03
CA LEU A 44 -8.03 14.02 -13.19
C LEU A 44 -7.59 13.42 -11.85
N LEU A 45 -7.48 14.25 -10.81
CA LEU A 45 -7.08 13.82 -9.48
C LEU A 45 -8.09 12.83 -8.89
N PHE A 46 -9.38 13.16 -8.93
CA PHE A 46 -10.44 12.29 -8.41
C PHE A 46 -10.57 11.00 -9.23
N GLY A 47 -10.40 11.08 -10.56
CA GLY A 47 -10.34 9.88 -11.39
C GLY A 47 -9.17 8.96 -11.02
N PHE A 48 -8.00 9.52 -10.71
CA PHE A 48 -6.85 8.75 -10.24
C PHE A 48 -7.10 8.12 -8.86
N VAL A 49 -7.70 8.86 -7.93
CA VAL A 49 -8.03 8.33 -6.59
C VAL A 49 -9.06 7.20 -6.71
N GLU A 50 -10.08 7.36 -7.54
CA GLU A 50 -11.12 6.35 -7.79
C GLU A 50 -10.54 5.06 -8.38
N ASP A 51 -9.65 5.15 -9.38
CA ASP A 51 -8.98 3.98 -9.95
C ASP A 51 -8.11 3.25 -8.90
N ASN A 52 -7.40 3.98 -8.04
CA ASN A 52 -6.64 3.37 -6.95
C ASN A 52 -7.54 2.66 -5.95
N ILE A 53 -8.66 3.27 -5.54
CA ILE A 53 -9.66 2.64 -4.66
C ILE A 53 -10.11 1.30 -5.27
N TYR A 54 -10.52 1.31 -6.54
CA TYR A 54 -11.01 0.11 -7.22
C TYR A 54 -9.94 -1.00 -7.36
N ARG A 55 -8.69 -0.63 -7.65
CA ARG A 55 -7.58 -1.59 -7.72
C ARG A 55 -7.27 -2.19 -6.35
N SER A 56 -7.24 -1.36 -5.31
CA SER A 56 -7.02 -1.80 -3.93
C SER A 56 -8.16 -2.67 -3.42
N GLU A 57 -9.43 -2.42 -3.79
CA GLU A 57 -10.55 -3.32 -3.49
C GLU A 57 -10.34 -4.72 -4.08
N ARG A 58 -9.99 -4.80 -5.36
CA ARG A 58 -9.72 -6.07 -6.03
C ARG A 58 -8.55 -6.81 -5.38
N LYS A 59 -7.49 -6.08 -5.03
CA LYS A 59 -6.31 -6.65 -4.38
C LYS A 59 -6.60 -7.13 -2.96
N MET A 60 -7.47 -6.43 -2.22
CA MET A 60 -7.94 -6.87 -0.91
C MET A 60 -8.65 -8.23 -0.98
N ILE A 61 -9.51 -8.43 -1.98
CA ILE A 61 -10.19 -9.72 -2.19
C ILE A 61 -9.19 -10.83 -2.51
N LEU A 62 -8.25 -10.58 -3.42
CA LEU A 62 -7.22 -11.55 -3.81
C LEU A 62 -6.32 -11.95 -2.61
N LEU A 63 -5.87 -10.97 -1.84
CA LEU A 63 -4.98 -11.22 -0.69
C LEU A 63 -5.72 -11.91 0.46
N ALA A 64 -7.01 -11.65 0.62
CA ALA A 64 -7.84 -12.40 1.56
C ALA A 64 -7.99 -13.88 1.15
N ASP A 65 -8.19 -14.16 -0.14
CA ASP A 65 -8.21 -15.55 -0.64
C ASP A 65 -6.86 -16.25 -0.45
N HIS A 66 -5.76 -15.58 -0.77
CA HIS A 66 -4.42 -16.12 -0.50
C HIS A 66 -4.18 -16.39 1.00
N TYR A 67 -4.71 -15.55 1.89
CA TYR A 67 -4.64 -15.80 3.33
C TYR A 67 -5.43 -17.04 3.73
N GLU A 68 -6.61 -17.29 3.16
CA GLU A 68 -7.35 -18.55 3.39
C GLU A 68 -6.58 -19.77 2.88
N GLN A 69 -5.85 -19.66 1.77
CA GLN A 69 -4.98 -20.72 1.26
C GLN A 69 -3.79 -20.96 2.21
N TYR A 70 -3.16 -19.89 2.70
CA TYR A 70 -2.11 -19.97 3.72
C TYR A 70 -2.58 -20.69 4.97
N LEU A 71 -3.78 -20.40 5.48
CA LEU A 71 -4.33 -21.09 6.65
C LEU A 71 -4.50 -22.61 6.46
N LYS A 72 -4.60 -23.08 5.20
CA LYS A 72 -4.69 -24.52 4.87
C LYS A 72 -3.32 -25.15 4.70
N SER A 73 -2.38 -24.45 4.05
CA SER A 73 -1.07 -25.01 3.70
C SER A 73 0.03 -24.74 4.73
N MET A 74 -0.14 -23.71 5.56
CA MET A 74 0.86 -23.18 6.50
C MET A 74 2.22 -22.88 5.85
N THR A 75 2.20 -22.51 4.57
CA THR A 75 3.41 -22.22 3.79
C THR A 75 3.96 -20.83 4.15
N TYR A 76 5.18 -20.79 4.68
CA TYR A 76 5.81 -19.55 5.15
C TYR A 76 5.97 -18.52 4.02
N GLU A 77 6.38 -18.97 2.83
CA GLU A 77 6.59 -18.13 1.64
C GLU A 77 5.30 -17.42 1.20
N ILE A 78 4.15 -18.10 1.34
CA ILE A 78 2.85 -17.49 1.04
C ILE A 78 2.54 -16.39 2.07
N SER A 79 2.83 -16.62 3.35
CA SER A 79 2.59 -15.61 4.37
C SER A 79 3.47 -14.36 4.22
N GLU A 80 4.74 -14.53 3.84
CA GLU A 80 5.65 -13.40 3.58
C GLU A 80 5.17 -12.60 2.37
N PHE A 81 4.82 -13.27 1.27
CA PHE A 81 4.28 -12.62 0.07
C PHE A 81 3.02 -11.80 0.38
N ILE A 82 2.07 -12.37 1.13
CA ILE A 82 0.84 -11.65 1.48
C ILE A 82 1.16 -10.45 2.38
N LEU A 83 2.06 -10.60 3.36
CA LEU A 83 2.43 -9.50 4.25
C LEU A 83 3.09 -8.33 3.50
N GLU A 84 3.99 -8.63 2.57
CA GLU A 84 4.63 -7.62 1.72
C GLU A 84 3.60 -6.89 0.87
N GLU A 85 2.71 -7.63 0.20
CA GLU A 85 1.68 -7.04 -0.65
C GLU A 85 0.65 -6.22 0.15
N VAL A 86 0.25 -6.67 1.34
CA VAL A 86 -0.62 -5.90 2.24
C VAL A 86 0.10 -4.64 2.74
N HIS A 87 1.40 -4.71 3.04
CA HIS A 87 2.18 -3.55 3.45
C HIS A 87 2.29 -2.50 2.33
N ASN A 88 2.51 -2.95 1.10
CA ASN A 88 2.54 -2.09 -0.09
C ASN A 88 1.21 -1.35 -0.28
N GLU A 89 0.08 -2.06 -0.18
CA GLU A 89 -1.24 -1.44 -0.29
C GLU A 89 -1.54 -0.44 0.82
N ILE A 90 -1.17 -0.75 2.07
CA ILE A 90 -1.32 0.20 3.18
C ILE A 90 -0.53 1.48 2.89
N THR A 91 0.71 1.34 2.42
CA THR A 91 1.59 2.48 2.13
C THR A 91 1.02 3.36 1.01
N ILE A 92 0.54 2.75 -0.08
CA ILE A 92 -0.10 3.48 -1.19
C ILE A 92 -1.33 4.24 -0.69
N LEU A 93 -2.24 3.56 0.02
CA LEU A 93 -3.48 4.16 0.49
C LEU A 93 -3.25 5.26 1.55
N GLU A 94 -2.25 5.11 2.42
CA GLU A 94 -1.85 6.18 3.37
C GLU A 94 -1.34 7.41 2.61
N HIS A 95 -0.51 7.21 1.58
CA HIS A 95 -0.03 8.30 0.75
C HIS A 95 -1.18 8.98 -0.01
N THR A 96 -2.09 8.21 -0.61
CA THR A 96 -3.30 8.73 -1.27
C THR A 96 -4.15 9.54 -0.29
N GLN A 97 -4.42 9.00 0.90
CA GLN A 97 -5.22 9.70 1.91
C GLN A 97 -4.61 11.05 2.31
N ASN A 98 -3.31 11.08 2.57
CA ASN A 98 -2.62 12.30 2.98
C ASN A 98 -2.60 13.33 1.86
N SER A 99 -2.19 12.94 0.66
CA SER A 99 -2.09 13.84 -0.51
C SER A 99 -3.46 14.40 -0.89
N THR A 100 -4.51 13.58 -0.89
CA THR A 100 -5.88 14.04 -1.18
C THR A 100 -6.39 14.96 -0.09
N LYS A 101 -6.14 14.66 1.19
CA LYS A 101 -6.54 15.53 2.30
C LYS A 101 -5.86 16.89 2.26
N GLU A 102 -4.55 16.92 2.03
CA GLU A 102 -3.78 18.16 1.88
C GLU A 102 -4.32 18.99 0.71
N TYR A 103 -4.59 18.36 -0.44
CA TYR A 103 -5.17 19.04 -1.59
C TYR A 103 -6.55 19.63 -1.27
N PHE A 104 -7.43 18.87 -0.62
CA PHE A 104 -8.76 19.36 -0.20
C PHE A 104 -8.69 20.55 0.74
N GLN A 105 -7.78 20.51 1.71
CA GLN A 105 -7.62 21.55 2.71
C GLN A 105 -6.95 22.81 2.14
N SER A 106 -6.26 22.70 1.00
CA SER A 106 -5.59 23.83 0.35
C SER A 106 -6.55 24.78 -0.39
N ARG A 107 -7.80 24.38 -0.57
CA ARG A 107 -8.82 25.12 -1.33
C ARG A 107 -10.08 25.32 -0.52
N ASP A 108 -10.62 26.53 -0.57
CA ASP A 108 -11.85 26.93 0.14
C ASP A 108 -13.08 27.04 -0.77
N ASP A 109 -12.90 26.83 -2.08
CA ASP A 109 -13.89 27.19 -3.10
C ASP A 109 -14.73 26.01 -3.59
N TRP A 110 -14.75 24.87 -2.89
CA TRP A 110 -15.46 23.65 -3.30
C TRP A 110 -16.98 23.85 -3.45
N SER A 111 -17.55 23.37 -4.54
CA SER A 111 -19.01 23.26 -4.66
C SER A 111 -19.53 22.07 -3.84
N PRO A 112 -20.82 22.06 -3.45
CA PRO A 112 -21.37 20.95 -2.67
C PRO A 112 -21.18 19.57 -3.30
N LEU A 113 -21.21 19.46 -4.63
CA LEU A 113 -20.97 18.20 -5.33
C LEU A 113 -19.51 17.77 -5.26
N GLU A 114 -18.57 18.71 -5.46
CA GLU A 114 -17.13 18.42 -5.39
C GLU A 114 -16.71 18.03 -3.95
N SER A 115 -17.26 18.72 -2.94
CA SER A 115 -17.08 18.37 -1.53
C SER A 115 -17.58 16.95 -1.24
N TYR A 116 -18.79 16.62 -1.70
CA TYR A 116 -19.36 15.28 -1.54
C TYR A 116 -18.49 14.19 -2.17
N ILE A 117 -18.03 14.39 -3.41
CA ILE A 117 -17.16 13.40 -4.08
C ILE A 117 -15.85 13.23 -3.31
N GLY A 118 -15.31 14.32 -2.80
CA GLY A 118 -14.13 14.31 -1.95
C GLY A 118 -14.24 13.53 -0.67
N GLU A 119 -15.26 13.84 0.11
CA GLU A 119 -15.57 13.16 1.36
C GLU A 119 -15.79 11.67 1.12
N LYS A 120 -16.57 11.31 0.09
CA LYS A 120 -16.79 9.90 -0.32
C LYS A 120 -15.46 9.18 -0.57
N MET A 121 -14.56 9.76 -1.36
CA MET A 121 -13.28 9.12 -1.68
C MET A 121 -12.37 8.99 -0.45
N GLN A 122 -12.35 9.99 0.44
CA GLN A 122 -11.60 9.89 1.70
C GLN A 122 -12.14 8.76 2.60
N ASP A 123 -13.46 8.61 2.66
CA ASP A 123 -14.11 7.55 3.42
C ASP A 123 -13.82 6.15 2.84
N GLU A 124 -13.83 6.01 1.51
CA GLU A 124 -13.50 4.76 0.82
C GLU A 124 -12.03 4.35 1.06
N VAL A 125 -11.09 5.29 0.94
CA VAL A 125 -9.67 5.04 1.25
C VAL A 125 -9.49 4.67 2.72
N TYR A 126 -10.16 5.37 3.64
CA TYR A 126 -10.13 5.05 5.07
C TYR A 126 -10.64 3.63 5.36
N LEU A 127 -11.74 3.24 4.71
CA LEU A 127 -12.33 1.91 4.86
C LEU A 127 -11.37 0.82 4.35
N LEU A 128 -10.75 1.02 3.19
CA LEU A 128 -9.74 0.11 2.65
C LEU A 128 -8.54 -0.04 3.58
N LEU A 129 -7.97 1.06 4.08
CA LEU A 129 -6.89 1.05 5.06
C LEU A 129 -7.23 0.22 6.29
N LYS A 130 -8.45 0.39 6.80
CA LYS A 130 -8.95 -0.39 7.94
C LYS A 130 -8.98 -1.89 7.63
N TYR A 131 -9.39 -2.29 6.44
CA TYR A 131 -9.43 -3.70 6.05
C TYR A 131 -8.04 -4.30 5.82
N PHE A 132 -7.15 -3.61 5.12
CA PHE A 132 -5.78 -4.09 4.94
C PHE A 132 -5.03 -4.22 6.26
N ARG A 133 -5.17 -3.25 7.18
CA ARG A 133 -4.59 -3.35 8.53
C ARG A 133 -5.16 -4.53 9.32
N ARG A 134 -6.45 -4.83 9.18
CA ARG A 134 -7.08 -6.01 9.79
C ARG A 134 -6.50 -7.31 9.21
N LEU A 135 -6.34 -7.38 7.88
CA LEU A 135 -5.74 -8.54 7.22
C LEU A 135 -4.30 -8.76 7.66
N ARG A 136 -3.48 -7.71 7.67
CA ARG A 136 -2.10 -7.74 8.19
C ARG A 136 -2.06 -8.32 9.60
N ASN A 137 -2.87 -7.77 10.51
CA ASN A 137 -2.93 -8.24 11.91
C ASN A 137 -3.39 -9.69 12.02
N ALA A 138 -4.27 -10.15 11.14
CA ALA A 138 -4.72 -11.55 11.12
C ALA A 138 -3.57 -12.47 10.69
N ILE A 139 -2.82 -12.11 9.64
CA ILE A 139 -1.68 -12.88 9.16
C ILE A 139 -0.59 -12.96 10.23
N GLU A 140 -0.18 -11.82 10.81
CA GLU A 140 0.84 -11.76 11.86
C GLU A 140 0.46 -12.62 13.08
N ARG A 141 -0.83 -12.70 13.45
CA ARG A 141 -1.32 -13.55 14.55
C ARG A 141 -1.38 -15.03 14.20
N SER A 142 -1.45 -15.37 12.91
CA SER A 142 -1.51 -16.74 12.44
C SER A 142 -0.12 -17.36 12.25
N GLN A 143 0.94 -16.54 12.23
CA GLN A 143 2.30 -17.04 12.09
C GLN A 143 2.71 -17.84 13.34
N PRO A 144 3.43 -18.97 13.17
CA PRO A 144 3.92 -19.76 14.29
C PRO A 144 4.93 -18.95 15.10
N SER A 145 4.83 -18.99 16.42
CA SER A 145 5.79 -18.36 17.33
C SER A 145 7.21 -18.85 17.02
N THR A 146 8.14 -17.92 16.77
CA THR A 146 9.56 -18.26 16.66
C THR A 146 9.98 -19.01 17.93
N PRO A 147 10.60 -20.21 17.85
CA PRO A 147 11.13 -20.85 19.04
C PRO A 147 12.17 -19.91 19.65
N THR A 148 11.93 -19.46 20.88
CA THR A 148 13.00 -18.84 21.67
C THR A 148 14.06 -19.90 21.86
N ASN A 149 15.18 -19.79 21.14
CA ASN A 149 16.38 -20.56 21.44
C ASN A 149 16.87 -20.10 22.81
N GLU A 150 16.35 -20.70 23.88
CA GLU A 150 17.01 -20.67 25.16
C GLU A 150 18.42 -21.26 24.96
N PRO A 151 19.49 -20.54 25.37
CA PRO A 151 20.81 -21.13 25.35
C PRO A 151 20.81 -22.38 26.24
N PRO A 152 21.51 -23.46 25.85
CA PRO A 152 21.46 -24.71 26.58
C PRO A 152 21.89 -24.47 28.04
N THR A 153 20.99 -24.79 28.96
CA THR A 153 21.23 -24.74 30.41
C THR A 153 22.46 -25.58 30.74
N ASP A 154 23.39 -24.97 31.47
CA ASP A 154 24.69 -25.52 31.88
C ASP A 154 24.60 -26.99 32.31
N ARG A 155 25.41 -27.85 31.69
CA ARG A 155 25.69 -29.20 32.22
C ARG A 155 26.54 -29.05 33.49
N PRO A 156 26.27 -29.82 34.56
CA PRO A 156 27.10 -29.78 35.75
C PRO A 156 28.49 -30.39 35.46
N THR A 157 29.54 -29.65 35.81
CA THR A 157 30.93 -30.09 35.73
C THR A 157 31.20 -31.16 36.79
N THR A 158 31.39 -32.41 36.38
CA THR A 158 31.87 -33.47 37.28
C THR A 158 33.36 -33.26 37.56
N THR A 159 33.67 -32.78 38.77
CA THR A 159 35.01 -32.84 39.35
C THR A 159 35.37 -34.29 39.67
N TRP A 160 36.47 -34.79 39.12
CA TRP A 160 37.11 -36.01 39.59
C TRP A 160 38.22 -35.65 40.58
N ALA A 161 38.27 -36.41 41.68
CA ALA A 161 39.27 -36.34 42.74
C ALA A 161 40.59 -37.00 42.33
#